data_AF-A0A7C5KGD0-F1
#
_entry.id   AF-A0A7C5KGD0-F1
#
_cell.length_a   1.000
_cell.length_b   1.000
_cell.length_c   1.000
_cell.angle_alpha   90.00
_cell.angle_beta   90.00
_cell.angle_gamma   90.00
#
_symmetry.space_group_name_H-M   'P 1'
#
loop_
_entity.id
_entity.type
_entity.pdbx_description
1 polymer ?
#
loop_
_entity_poly.entity_id
_entity_poly.type
_entity_poly.pdbx_seq_one_letter_code
_entity_poly.pdbx_strand_id
1 'polypeptide(L)'
;MSFDMDDEILQDFLVEASEIVEQLGEQLVDLEHQPDDADLLNAIFRGFHTIKGGAGFLSIEPLVEICHRAEDVFNLLRQGERRVTPELMDPILEALDVVNASMDYLRNGEMPEPADADLLARLERYAVPEGEGAAEPEPAAAAPEPEVQAAPEPAPAPEPEAPAETASAAEAAPSGDEITEQEFEALLDELHGPGQFKAGGPAPAAGDDEITEEEFEALLDELHGPGRFDPAKAAAAKPAAPAPAPENANIGGGDEITEEEFEALLDQLHGPGRFDPEAAKVGDAPAKAAPAATQPEPAAQPPKAEAKSEPKPEPAKPAEPAKAAAGKPAAPKAESAPAPAKKPAAPKAPPKPSGETSVRVDTQRLDQIMNMVGELVLVRNRLSLLKATMADEELSNVVGNLDVVTSDLQLAVMKTRMQPIKKVFGRFPRVVRDLARNLKKEVDLEMHGEDTDLDKNLVEALADPMVHLVRNAVDHGIETPEERERAGKPRRGKVVLSAAQEGDHILLCIEDDGKGMD
;
A
#
# COMPACT_ATOMS: atom_id res chain seq x y z
N MET A 1 -27.87 24.27 11.33
CA MET A 1 -28.95 23.68 10.52
C MET A 1 -28.78 22.17 10.64
N SER A 2 -29.71 21.31 10.18
CA SER A 2 -29.36 19.89 10.06
C SER A 2 -28.23 19.75 9.05
N PHE A 3 -27.23 18.94 9.39
CA PHE A 3 -26.10 18.65 8.51
C PHE A 3 -26.50 17.47 7.63
N ASP A 4 -27.44 17.71 6.70
CA ASP A 4 -27.95 16.74 5.73
C ASP A 4 -26.93 16.44 4.62
N MET A 5 -25.71 16.08 5.04
CA MET A 5 -24.72 15.39 4.22
C MET A 5 -25.01 13.88 4.27
N ASP A 6 -24.61 13.11 3.27
CA ASP A 6 -24.94 11.68 3.21
C ASP A 6 -24.36 10.92 4.43
N ASP A 7 -25.24 10.57 5.37
CA ASP A 7 -24.93 10.01 6.70
C ASP A 7 -24.00 8.78 6.61
N GLU A 8 -24.15 7.99 5.55
CA GLU A 8 -23.35 6.79 5.24
C GLU A 8 -21.90 7.16 4.87
N ILE A 9 -21.70 8.18 4.03
CA ILE A 9 -20.38 8.67 3.62
C ILE A 9 -19.67 9.37 4.78
N LEU A 10 -20.41 10.13 5.60
CA LEU A 10 -19.87 10.73 6.82
C LEU A 10 -19.46 9.66 7.83
N GLN A 11 -20.25 8.59 8.00
CA GLN A 11 -19.92 7.48 8.90
C GLN A 11 -18.68 6.70 8.43
N ASP A 12 -18.56 6.39 7.13
CA ASP A 12 -17.36 5.74 6.57
C ASP A 12 -16.10 6.58 6.80
N PHE A 13 -16.13 7.89 6.51
CA PHE A 13 -15.03 8.81 6.80
C PHE A 13 -14.72 8.87 8.30
N LEU A 14 -15.75 8.94 9.16
CA LEU A 14 -15.57 8.97 10.60
C LEU A 14 -14.92 7.70 11.14
N VAL A 15 -15.18 6.53 10.54
CA VAL A 15 -14.48 5.28 10.90
C VAL A 15 -13.02 5.33 10.43
N GLU A 16 -12.76 5.55 9.14
CA GLU A 16 -11.40 5.53 8.57
C GLU A 16 -10.49 6.56 9.26
N ALA A 17 -10.92 7.81 9.37
CA ALA A 17 -10.11 8.85 10.00
C ALA A 17 -9.99 8.67 11.53
N SER A 18 -10.86 7.91 12.19
CA SER A 18 -10.63 7.52 13.60
C SER A 18 -9.43 6.59 13.74
N GLU A 19 -9.32 5.58 12.87
CA GLU A 19 -8.17 4.64 12.88
C GLU A 19 -6.86 5.35 12.52
N ILE A 20 -6.90 6.31 11.59
CA ILE A 20 -5.73 7.13 11.22
C ILE A 20 -5.32 8.05 12.39
N VAL A 21 -6.27 8.67 13.09
CA VAL A 21 -5.98 9.56 14.23
C VAL A 21 -5.41 8.81 15.43
N GLU A 22 -5.90 7.59 15.72
CA GLU A 22 -5.32 6.72 16.76
C GLU A 22 -3.86 6.36 16.41
N GLN A 23 -3.60 5.95 15.16
CA GLN A 23 -2.24 5.64 14.68
C GLN A 23 -1.31 6.87 14.66
N LEU A 24 -1.83 8.07 14.30
CA LEU A 24 -1.08 9.32 14.36
C LEU A 24 -0.64 9.64 15.79
N GLY A 25 -1.50 9.40 16.79
CA GLY A 25 -1.17 9.57 18.20
C GLY A 25 0.01 8.71 18.64
N GLU A 26 0.02 7.43 18.29
CA GLU A 26 1.14 6.53 18.58
C GLU A 26 2.42 6.96 17.84
N GLN A 27 2.32 7.24 16.53
CA GLN A 27 3.47 7.64 15.70
C GLN A 27 4.12 8.95 16.14
N LEU A 28 3.34 9.93 16.61
CA LEU A 28 3.85 11.20 17.12
C LEU A 28 4.64 11.03 18.43
N VAL A 29 4.22 10.12 19.30
CA VAL A 29 4.96 9.80 20.54
C VAL A 29 6.24 9.01 20.23
N ASP A 30 6.21 8.09 19.27
CA ASP A 30 7.43 7.41 18.80
C ASP A 30 8.41 8.37 18.09
N LEU A 31 7.91 9.37 17.36
CA LEU A 31 8.72 10.41 16.73
C LEU A 31 9.43 11.31 17.75
N GLU A 32 8.80 11.63 18.89
CA GLU A 32 9.47 12.34 20.00
C GLU A 32 10.74 11.61 20.46
N HIS A 33 10.71 10.27 20.44
CA HIS A 33 11.83 9.41 20.82
C HIS A 33 12.81 9.14 19.66
N GLN A 34 12.36 9.27 18.41
CA GLN A 34 13.11 8.95 17.19
C GLN A 34 12.99 10.07 16.13
N PRO A 35 13.48 11.29 16.42
CA PRO A 35 13.23 12.49 15.60
C PRO A 35 13.86 12.49 14.20
N ASP A 36 14.84 11.61 13.94
CA ASP A 36 15.50 11.45 12.64
C ASP A 36 14.89 10.30 11.80
N ASP A 37 13.78 9.67 12.24
CA ASP A 37 13.15 8.54 11.53
C ASP A 37 12.32 9.00 10.33
N ALA A 38 12.86 8.76 9.13
CA ALA A 38 12.22 9.13 7.87
C ALA A 38 10.96 8.32 7.55
N ASP A 39 10.81 7.08 8.04
CA ASP A 39 9.62 6.26 7.79
C ASP A 39 8.45 6.73 8.67
N LEU A 40 8.70 7.10 9.94
CA LEU A 40 7.72 7.77 10.80
C LEU A 40 7.30 9.13 10.23
N LEU A 41 8.24 9.99 9.84
CA LEU A 41 7.94 11.30 9.24
C LEU A 41 7.06 11.18 7.98
N ASN A 42 7.31 10.18 7.12
CA ASN A 42 6.48 9.93 5.94
C ASN A 42 5.14 9.24 6.27
N ALA A 43 5.04 8.48 7.36
CA ALA A 43 3.77 7.91 7.83
C ALA A 43 2.83 8.99 8.36
N ILE A 44 3.34 9.86 9.23
CA ILE A 44 2.59 10.96 9.85
C ILE A 44 2.13 11.97 8.79
N PHE A 45 3.02 12.33 7.84
CA PHE A 45 2.67 13.16 6.68
C PHE A 45 1.48 12.58 5.89
N ARG A 46 1.49 11.26 5.61
CA ARG A 46 0.38 10.59 4.91
C ARG A 46 -0.91 10.60 5.75
N GLY A 47 -0.83 10.40 7.06
CA GLY A 47 -2.00 10.43 7.94
C GLY A 47 -2.74 11.77 7.87
N PHE A 48 -2.04 12.88 8.07
CA PHE A 48 -2.64 14.22 7.93
C PHE A 48 -3.15 14.48 6.49
N HIS A 49 -2.42 14.04 5.46
CA HIS A 49 -2.84 14.21 4.06
C HIS A 49 -4.13 13.45 3.73
N THR A 50 -4.30 12.22 4.22
CA THR A 50 -5.53 11.42 4.02
C THR A 50 -6.72 12.05 4.76
N ILE A 51 -6.55 12.47 6.02
CA ILE A 51 -7.62 13.14 6.78
C ILE A 51 -8.02 14.45 6.09
N LYS A 52 -7.04 15.26 5.63
CA LYS A 52 -7.29 16.47 4.83
C LYS A 52 -8.06 16.16 3.54
N GLY A 53 -7.74 15.06 2.88
CA GLY A 53 -8.42 14.58 1.68
C GLY A 53 -9.89 14.24 1.92
N GLY A 54 -10.18 13.45 2.95
CA GLY A 54 -11.56 13.10 3.34
C GLY A 54 -12.36 14.31 3.83
N ALA A 55 -11.77 15.15 4.70
CA ALA A 55 -12.39 16.38 5.17
C ALA A 55 -12.69 17.37 4.03
N GLY A 56 -11.80 17.46 3.03
CA GLY A 56 -11.99 18.31 1.86
C GLY A 56 -13.03 17.78 0.87
N PHE A 57 -13.17 16.46 0.76
CA PHE A 57 -14.27 15.83 0.01
C PHE A 57 -15.63 16.10 0.67
N LEU A 58 -15.68 16.14 2.01
CA LEU A 58 -16.87 16.43 2.80
C LEU A 58 -17.12 17.94 3.07
N SER A 59 -16.31 18.84 2.52
CA SER A 59 -16.41 20.30 2.77
C SER A 59 -16.43 20.66 4.27
N ILE A 60 -15.51 20.09 5.04
CA ILE A 60 -15.34 20.36 6.48
C ILE A 60 -14.13 21.28 6.64
N GLU A 61 -14.28 22.58 6.31
CA GLU A 61 -13.15 23.51 6.22
C GLU A 61 -12.28 23.60 7.48
N PRO A 62 -12.81 23.61 8.72
CA PRO A 62 -11.99 23.62 9.94
C PRO A 62 -11.00 22.45 10.03
N LEU A 63 -11.44 21.26 9.59
CA LEU A 63 -10.65 20.04 9.64
C LEU A 63 -9.62 19.99 8.50
N VAL A 64 -9.98 20.53 7.31
CA VAL A 64 -9.03 20.75 6.20
C VAL A 64 -7.92 21.71 6.62
N GLU A 65 -8.26 22.85 7.24
CA GLU A 65 -7.28 23.87 7.61
C GLU A 65 -6.24 23.34 8.61
N ILE A 66 -6.67 22.72 9.71
CA ILE A 66 -5.74 22.21 10.74
C ILE A 66 -4.84 21.09 10.19
N CYS A 67 -5.39 20.18 9.37
CA CYS A 67 -4.59 19.10 8.77
C CYS A 67 -3.60 19.64 7.73
N HIS A 68 -3.98 20.66 6.95
CA HIS A 68 -3.08 21.32 6.01
C HIS A 68 -1.89 21.98 6.71
N ARG A 69 -2.13 22.72 7.80
CA ARG A 69 -1.04 23.35 8.57
C ARG A 69 -0.12 22.36 9.26
N ALA A 70 -0.63 21.21 9.71
CA ALA A 70 0.22 20.12 10.21
C ALA A 70 1.04 19.48 9.07
N GLU A 71 0.41 19.20 7.92
CA GLU A 71 1.06 18.64 6.74
C GLU A 71 2.20 19.53 6.21
N ASP A 72 2.04 20.85 6.19
CA ASP A 72 3.08 21.81 5.80
C ASP A 72 4.33 21.72 6.70
N VAL A 73 4.16 21.52 8.02
CA VAL A 73 5.28 21.32 8.94
C VAL A 73 5.98 19.99 8.64
N PHE A 74 5.22 18.90 8.51
CA PHE A 74 5.78 17.58 8.15
C PHE A 74 6.43 17.55 6.76
N ASN A 75 5.98 18.39 5.84
CA ASN A 75 6.56 18.56 4.52
C ASN A 75 8.02 19.05 4.59
N LEU A 76 8.35 19.92 5.55
CA LEU A 76 9.73 20.40 5.76
C LEU A 76 10.57 19.43 6.57
N LEU A 77 9.98 18.79 7.60
CA LEU A 77 10.64 17.76 8.39
C LEU A 77 11.13 16.60 7.51
N ARG A 78 10.26 16.05 6.65
CA ARG A 78 10.61 14.94 5.73
C ARG A 78 11.62 15.32 4.64
N GLN A 79 11.83 16.62 4.40
CA GLN A 79 12.84 17.13 3.46
C GLN A 79 14.17 17.47 4.17
N GLY A 80 14.22 17.43 5.50
CA GLY A 80 15.39 17.82 6.28
C GLY A 80 15.65 19.33 6.34
N GLU A 81 14.67 20.14 5.91
CA GLU A 81 14.74 21.61 5.94
C GLU A 81 14.39 22.19 7.32
N ARG A 82 13.89 21.34 8.24
CA ARG A 82 13.68 21.64 9.65
C ARG A 82 13.84 20.38 10.50
N ARG A 83 14.32 20.54 11.73
CA ARG A 83 14.42 19.49 12.76
C ARG A 83 13.16 19.39 13.61
N VAL A 84 12.87 18.18 14.08
CA VAL A 84 11.91 17.94 15.18
C VAL A 84 12.51 18.49 16.48
N THR A 85 11.76 19.30 17.22
CA THR A 85 12.10 19.78 18.57
C THR A 85 10.87 19.72 19.48
N PRO A 86 11.01 19.69 20.81
CA PRO A 86 9.86 19.67 21.73
C PRO A 86 8.89 20.83 21.50
N GLU A 87 9.43 22.03 21.23
CA GLU A 87 8.66 23.25 20.98
C GLU A 87 7.86 23.22 19.67
N LEU A 88 8.23 22.31 18.74
CA LEU A 88 7.49 21.98 17.51
C LEU A 88 6.46 20.87 17.78
N MET A 89 6.78 19.90 18.61
CA MET A 89 5.87 18.79 18.95
C MET A 89 4.64 19.27 19.72
N ASP A 90 4.80 20.23 20.65
CA ASP A 90 3.70 20.83 21.42
C ASP A 90 2.49 21.25 20.53
N PRO A 91 2.63 22.16 19.53
CA PRO A 91 1.52 22.55 18.66
C PRO A 91 1.08 21.45 17.67
N ILE A 92 1.91 20.44 17.38
CA ILE A 92 1.51 19.30 16.53
C ILE A 92 0.60 18.34 17.30
N LEU A 93 0.87 18.10 18.58
CA LEU A 93 -0.03 17.35 19.47
C LEU A 93 -1.33 18.13 19.71
N GLU A 94 -1.25 19.45 19.91
CA GLU A 94 -2.44 20.32 20.03
C GLU A 94 -3.28 20.32 18.73
N ALA A 95 -2.65 20.21 17.56
CA ALA A 95 -3.35 20.01 16.28
C ALA A 95 -4.07 18.65 16.21
N LEU A 96 -3.47 17.58 16.74
CA LEU A 96 -4.12 16.26 16.83
C LEU A 96 -5.31 16.27 17.80
N ASP A 97 -5.22 17.02 18.91
CA ASP A 97 -6.34 17.22 19.84
C ASP A 97 -7.50 17.98 19.17
N VAL A 98 -7.21 19.01 18.38
CA VAL A 98 -8.23 19.75 17.59
C VAL A 98 -8.85 18.87 16.49
N VAL A 99 -8.07 17.98 15.85
CA VAL A 99 -8.59 16.96 14.93
C VAL A 99 -9.55 16.01 15.67
N ASN A 100 -9.15 15.45 16.82
CA ASN A 100 -10.01 14.59 17.63
C ASN A 100 -11.32 15.28 18.03
N ALA A 101 -11.25 16.50 18.55
CA ALA A 101 -12.42 17.29 18.91
C ALA A 101 -13.34 17.54 17.70
N SER A 102 -12.76 17.82 16.53
CA SER A 102 -13.52 18.01 15.28
C SER A 102 -14.29 16.75 14.87
N MET A 103 -13.67 15.58 15.02
CA MET A 103 -14.33 14.28 14.77
C MET A 103 -15.49 14.04 15.76
N ASP A 104 -15.37 14.47 17.01
CA ASP A 104 -16.46 14.39 17.99
C ASP A 104 -17.62 15.34 17.69
N TYR A 105 -17.39 16.55 17.17
CA TYR A 105 -18.50 17.41 16.69
C TYR A 105 -19.27 16.72 15.56
N LEU A 106 -18.55 16.19 14.56
CA LEU A 106 -19.13 15.49 13.41
C LEU A 106 -19.92 14.24 13.82
N ARG A 107 -19.41 13.43 14.77
CA ARG A 107 -20.12 12.29 15.37
C ARG A 107 -21.45 12.68 16.06
N ASN A 108 -21.58 13.93 16.51
CA ASN A 108 -22.81 14.47 17.11
C ASN A 108 -23.74 15.15 16.08
N GLY A 109 -23.37 15.19 14.79
CA GLY A 109 -24.11 15.89 13.74
C GLY A 109 -23.95 17.41 13.78
N GLU A 110 -22.88 17.91 14.43
CA GLU A 110 -22.54 19.32 14.53
C GLU A 110 -21.31 19.64 13.67
N MET A 111 -21.28 20.83 13.07
CA MET A 111 -20.12 21.32 12.33
C MET A 111 -19.04 21.78 13.33
N PRO A 112 -17.77 21.35 13.22
CA PRO A 112 -16.73 21.78 14.13
C PRO A 112 -16.49 23.30 14.06
N GLU A 113 -16.05 23.89 15.18
CA GLU A 113 -15.57 25.28 15.20
C GLU A 113 -14.15 25.37 14.58
N PRO A 114 -13.76 26.50 13.95
CA PRO A 114 -12.39 26.72 13.49
C PRO A 114 -11.35 26.57 14.59
N ALA A 115 -10.15 26.08 14.23
CA ALA A 115 -9.02 25.97 15.14
C ALA A 115 -8.59 27.34 15.69
N ASP A 116 -7.98 27.34 16.88
CA ASP A 116 -7.53 28.59 17.51
C ASP A 116 -6.46 29.31 16.66
N ALA A 117 -6.61 30.62 16.50
CA ALA A 117 -5.73 31.43 15.67
C ALA A 117 -4.27 31.44 16.17
N ASP A 118 -4.04 31.35 17.49
CA ASP A 118 -2.70 31.24 18.05
C ASP A 118 -2.09 29.84 17.83
N LEU A 119 -2.89 28.80 17.63
CA LEU A 119 -2.41 27.48 17.17
C LEU A 119 -2.03 27.51 15.69
N LEU A 120 -2.92 28.02 14.83
CA LEU A 120 -2.65 28.14 13.39
C LEU A 120 -1.40 28.99 13.11
N ALA A 121 -1.23 30.11 13.81
CA ALA A 121 -0.05 30.97 13.71
C ALA A 121 1.25 30.33 14.28
N ARG A 122 1.14 29.41 15.24
CA ARG A 122 2.29 28.60 15.70
C ARG A 122 2.71 27.60 14.62
N LEU A 123 1.77 26.83 14.08
CA LEU A 123 2.03 25.87 13.00
C LEU A 123 2.61 26.56 11.76
N GLU A 124 2.06 27.70 11.34
CA GLU A 124 2.58 28.48 10.21
C GLU A 124 4.02 28.98 10.44
N ARG A 125 4.43 29.28 11.67
CA ARG A 125 5.84 29.59 12.01
C ARG A 125 6.76 28.37 11.93
N TYR A 126 6.22 27.16 12.11
CA TYR A 126 6.94 25.91 11.90
C TYR A 126 6.97 25.47 10.42
N ALA A 127 6.02 25.92 9.60
CA ALA A 127 5.93 25.69 8.15
C ALA A 127 6.90 26.56 7.28
N VAL A 128 8.09 26.88 7.80
CA VAL A 128 9.14 27.66 7.11
C VAL A 128 10.51 27.00 7.31
N PRO A 129 11.48 27.05 6.38
CA PRO A 129 12.81 26.46 6.59
C PRO A 129 13.56 26.97 7.84
N GLU A 130 14.40 26.11 8.41
CA GLU A 130 15.15 26.36 9.64
C GLU A 130 16.23 27.44 9.45
N GLY A 131 15.91 28.65 9.89
CA GLY A 131 16.75 29.85 9.76
C GLY A 131 16.00 31.05 9.19
N GLU A 132 14.93 30.83 8.41
CA GLU A 132 14.11 31.90 7.85
C GLU A 132 12.90 32.24 8.73
N GLY A 133 12.34 31.24 9.44
CA GLY A 133 11.26 31.45 10.42
C GLY A 133 11.70 32.05 11.77
N ALA A 134 13.01 32.28 11.98
CA ALA A 134 13.60 32.67 13.26
C ALA A 134 13.59 34.20 13.53
N ALA A 135 12.52 34.88 13.10
CA ALA A 135 12.25 36.27 13.44
C ALA A 135 11.29 36.36 14.63
N GLU A 136 11.79 36.07 15.83
CA GLU A 136 11.09 36.53 17.04
C GLU A 136 10.98 38.06 17.01
N PRO A 137 9.84 38.67 17.40
CA PRO A 137 9.80 40.09 17.65
C PRO A 137 10.69 40.41 18.85
N GLU A 138 11.79 41.15 18.64
CA GLU A 138 12.63 41.61 19.75
C GLU A 138 11.75 42.28 20.83
N PRO A 139 11.91 41.93 22.12
CA PRO A 139 11.10 42.52 23.18
C PRO A 139 11.38 44.02 23.23
N ALA A 140 10.39 44.82 22.82
CA ALA A 140 10.54 46.22 22.46
C ALA A 140 11.29 47.03 23.54
N ALA A 141 12.60 47.25 23.31
CA ALA A 141 13.43 48.03 24.21
C ALA A 141 12.91 49.47 24.27
N ALA A 142 12.60 49.94 25.49
CA ALA A 142 11.83 51.16 25.69
C ALA A 142 12.47 52.39 25.02
N ALA A 143 11.86 52.85 23.94
CA ALA A 143 12.15 54.15 23.34
C ALA A 143 11.67 55.27 24.29
N PRO A 144 12.49 56.29 24.57
CA PRO A 144 12.11 57.39 25.46
C PRO A 144 11.09 58.35 24.81
N GLU A 145 10.42 59.13 25.66
CA GLU A 145 9.36 60.07 25.28
C GLU A 145 9.84 61.14 24.27
N PRO A 146 9.04 61.47 23.23
CA PRO A 146 9.31 62.62 22.37
C PRO A 146 8.89 63.93 23.06
N GLU A 147 9.85 64.82 23.32
CA GLU A 147 9.53 66.16 23.87
C GLU A 147 8.70 67.02 22.90
N VAL A 148 7.79 67.81 23.47
CA VAL A 148 6.82 68.64 22.74
C VAL A 148 7.47 69.90 22.16
N GLN A 149 7.16 70.23 20.90
CA GLN A 149 7.30 71.62 20.42
C GLN A 149 6.28 72.05 19.35
N ALA A 150 5.30 72.83 19.82
CA ALA A 150 4.39 73.80 19.18
C ALA A 150 4.17 73.82 17.64
N ALA A 151 2.89 73.82 17.25
CA ALA A 151 2.39 74.27 15.94
C ALA A 151 2.42 75.82 15.80
N PRO A 152 2.19 76.34 14.57
CA PRO A 152 1.00 77.20 14.41
C PRO A 152 0.18 76.97 13.11
N GLU A 153 -1.11 77.28 13.21
CA GLU A 153 -2.17 77.36 12.19
C GLU A 153 -2.35 78.82 11.65
N PRO A 154 -3.28 79.13 10.70
CA PRO A 154 -3.75 78.39 9.51
C PRO A 154 -3.99 79.29 8.25
N ALA A 155 -4.45 78.68 7.15
CA ALA A 155 -5.32 79.27 6.08
C ALA A 155 -4.71 80.37 5.15
N PRO A 156 -5.34 80.71 3.98
CA PRO A 156 -6.65 80.30 3.44
C PRO A 156 -6.65 79.67 2.01
N ALA A 157 -7.84 79.27 1.55
CA ALA A 157 -8.13 78.70 0.22
C ALA A 157 -8.31 79.75 -0.90
N PRO A 158 -8.57 79.33 -2.16
CA PRO A 158 -9.98 79.23 -2.59
C PRO A 158 -10.37 78.01 -3.48
N GLU A 159 -11.68 77.74 -3.49
CA GLU A 159 -12.47 76.88 -4.38
C GLU A 159 -12.92 77.65 -5.67
N PRO A 160 -13.82 77.13 -6.54
CA PRO A 160 -13.99 75.78 -7.13
C PRO A 160 -14.17 75.81 -8.68
N GLU A 161 -14.16 74.64 -9.35
CA GLU A 161 -14.99 74.42 -10.57
C GLU A 161 -15.57 72.99 -10.63
N ALA A 162 -16.84 72.89 -11.01
CA ALA A 162 -17.67 71.70 -11.29
C ALA A 162 -19.01 72.19 -11.91
N PRO A 163 -19.91 71.33 -12.45
CA PRO A 163 -19.86 69.87 -12.62
C PRO A 163 -20.17 69.40 -14.06
N ALA A 164 -20.25 68.08 -14.26
CA ALA A 164 -21.04 67.47 -15.34
C ALA A 164 -21.72 66.17 -14.84
N GLU A 165 -23.05 66.14 -14.92
CA GLU A 165 -23.92 64.95 -14.75
C GLU A 165 -23.89 64.09 -16.05
N THR A 166 -24.36 62.83 -16.14
CA THR A 166 -24.96 61.84 -15.21
C THR A 166 -24.35 60.44 -15.58
N ALA A 167 -24.75 59.23 -15.18
CA ALA A 167 -25.99 58.67 -14.58
C ALA A 167 -25.64 57.56 -13.55
N SER A 168 -26.41 56.46 -13.48
CA SER A 168 -26.22 55.35 -12.52
C SER A 168 -26.80 54.01 -13.02
N ALA A 169 -25.98 52.95 -12.94
CA ALA A 169 -26.32 51.53 -12.74
C ALA A 169 -24.98 50.83 -12.38
N ALA A 170 -24.77 50.13 -11.26
CA ALA A 170 -25.49 49.07 -10.56
C ALA A 170 -24.98 47.66 -10.93
N GLU A 171 -24.89 46.81 -9.90
CA GLU A 171 -24.59 45.36 -9.88
C GLU A 171 -23.13 44.86 -9.98
N ALA A 172 -22.85 43.93 -9.06
CA ALA A 172 -21.89 42.81 -9.01
C ALA A 172 -20.52 42.88 -9.71
N ALA A 173 -19.48 42.59 -8.91
CA ALA A 173 -18.31 41.86 -9.40
C ALA A 173 -18.59 40.33 -9.40
N PRO A 174 -17.94 39.59 -10.30
CA PRO A 174 -17.38 38.29 -9.93
C PRO A 174 -15.86 38.27 -10.13
N SER A 175 -15.18 37.47 -9.30
CA SER A 175 -13.81 37.00 -9.54
C SER A 175 -13.83 35.80 -10.48
N GLY A 176 -12.92 35.75 -11.46
CA GLY A 176 -12.74 34.60 -12.34
C GLY A 176 -11.76 34.91 -13.47
N ASP A 177 -10.51 34.47 -13.31
CA ASP A 177 -9.51 34.51 -14.39
C ASP A 177 -9.74 33.32 -15.35
N GLU A 178 -10.74 33.45 -16.22
CA GLU A 178 -10.90 32.58 -17.38
C GLU A 178 -9.87 33.00 -18.44
N ILE A 179 -8.76 32.24 -18.55
CA ILE A 179 -7.76 32.41 -19.61
C ILE A 179 -8.47 32.31 -20.96
N THR A 180 -8.35 33.35 -21.79
CA THR A 180 -9.08 33.39 -23.06
C THR A 180 -8.48 32.43 -24.09
N GLU A 181 -9.29 31.91 -25.02
CA GLU A 181 -8.86 31.01 -26.10
C GLU A 181 -7.60 31.52 -26.84
N GLN A 182 -7.53 32.84 -27.09
CA GLN A 182 -6.43 33.50 -27.80
C GLN A 182 -5.14 33.60 -26.96
N GLU A 183 -5.28 33.57 -25.63
CA GLU A 183 -4.18 33.60 -24.67
C GLU A 183 -3.66 32.16 -24.42
N PHE A 184 -4.55 31.18 -24.43
CA PHE A 184 -4.22 29.75 -24.46
C PHE A 184 -3.51 29.35 -25.77
N GLU A 185 -4.00 29.78 -26.94
CA GLU A 185 -3.29 29.61 -28.23
C GLU A 185 -1.87 30.21 -28.18
N ALA A 186 -1.71 31.40 -27.60
CA ALA A 186 -0.40 32.06 -27.50
C ALA A 186 0.59 31.30 -26.61
N LEU A 187 0.12 30.75 -25.48
CA LEU A 187 0.93 29.92 -24.57
C LEU A 187 1.36 28.59 -25.21
N LEU A 188 0.50 27.97 -26.03
CA LEU A 188 0.85 26.75 -26.78
C LEU A 188 1.88 27.03 -27.89
N ASP A 189 1.73 28.14 -28.63
CA ASP A 189 2.70 28.56 -29.66
C ASP A 189 4.08 28.93 -29.05
N GLU A 190 4.12 29.42 -27.80
CA GLU A 190 5.37 29.66 -27.05
C GLU A 190 6.02 28.34 -26.58
N LEU A 191 5.24 27.36 -26.13
CA LEU A 191 5.74 26.08 -25.61
C LEU A 191 6.20 25.09 -26.71
N HIS A 192 5.52 25.07 -27.87
CA HIS A 192 5.74 24.09 -28.93
C HIS A 192 6.26 24.67 -30.26
N GLY A 193 6.23 25.99 -30.41
CA GLY A 193 6.73 26.72 -31.59
C GLY A 193 5.63 27.05 -32.60
N PRO A 194 5.75 28.21 -33.28
CA PRO A 194 4.58 28.88 -33.84
C PRO A 194 3.90 28.18 -35.02
N GLY A 195 2.60 27.97 -34.90
CA GLY A 195 1.73 27.42 -35.93
C GLY A 195 1.72 25.90 -36.04
N GLN A 196 2.16 25.17 -35.00
CA GLN A 196 2.12 23.71 -34.96
C GLN A 196 0.69 23.15 -34.80
N PHE A 197 -0.22 23.93 -34.21
CA PHE A 197 -1.64 23.58 -34.07
C PHE A 197 -2.51 24.64 -34.74
N LYS A 198 -3.29 24.23 -35.76
CA LYS A 198 -4.34 25.07 -36.37
C LYS A 198 -5.60 24.27 -36.64
N ALA A 199 -6.58 24.40 -35.76
CA ALA A 199 -7.95 23.93 -35.99
C ALA A 199 -8.57 24.73 -37.15
N GLY A 200 -8.48 24.21 -38.38
CA GLY A 200 -8.72 24.97 -39.60
C GLY A 200 -9.34 24.19 -40.77
N GLY A 201 -10.08 23.12 -40.49
CA GLY A 201 -10.83 22.33 -41.46
C GLY A 201 -12.33 22.26 -41.14
N PRO A 202 -13.23 22.18 -42.13
CA PRO A 202 -14.67 22.06 -41.89
C PRO A 202 -15.01 20.65 -41.39
N ALA A 203 -15.85 20.55 -40.36
CA ALA A 203 -16.30 19.28 -39.83
C ALA A 203 -17.07 18.45 -40.88
N PRO A 204 -16.77 17.14 -41.04
CA PRO A 204 -17.63 16.24 -41.80
C PRO A 204 -18.98 16.06 -41.07
N ALA A 205 -20.05 15.83 -41.84
CA ALA A 205 -21.38 15.62 -41.28
C ALA A 205 -21.56 14.17 -40.81
N ALA A 206 -22.31 13.97 -39.73
CA ALA A 206 -22.52 12.65 -39.11
C ALA A 206 -23.11 11.60 -40.08
N GLY A 207 -22.49 10.42 -40.14
CA GLY A 207 -22.97 9.26 -40.90
C GLY A 207 -21.98 8.10 -40.90
N ASP A 208 -22.37 7.00 -40.24
CA ASP A 208 -21.59 5.78 -39.92
C ASP A 208 -20.37 5.97 -39.00
N ASP A 209 -20.10 4.93 -38.21
CA ASP A 209 -19.26 4.96 -36.99
C ASP A 209 -18.10 3.94 -37.10
N GLU A 210 -17.52 3.84 -38.30
CA GLU A 210 -16.34 3.03 -38.62
C GLU A 210 -15.30 3.90 -39.34
N ILE A 211 -14.22 4.28 -38.65
CA ILE A 211 -13.07 4.95 -39.29
C ILE A 211 -12.45 3.99 -40.31
N THR A 212 -12.24 4.45 -41.55
CA THR A 212 -11.68 3.58 -42.58
C THR A 212 -10.19 3.31 -42.35
N GLU A 213 -9.70 2.14 -42.77
CA GLU A 213 -8.28 1.77 -42.61
C GLU A 213 -7.35 2.78 -43.32
N GLU A 214 -7.79 3.37 -44.44
CA GLU A 214 -7.04 4.41 -45.16
C GLU A 214 -6.99 5.76 -44.39
N GLU A 215 -8.02 6.11 -43.63
CA GLU A 215 -8.01 7.27 -42.71
C GLU A 215 -7.16 6.98 -41.45
N PHE A 216 -7.21 5.75 -40.95
CA PHE A 216 -6.40 5.33 -39.81
C PHE A 216 -4.89 5.31 -40.14
N GLU A 217 -4.51 4.80 -41.31
CA GLU A 217 -3.12 4.90 -41.81
C GLU A 217 -2.68 6.37 -41.96
N ALA A 218 -3.56 7.24 -42.48
CA ALA A 218 -3.25 8.67 -42.63
C ALA A 218 -3.01 9.38 -41.27
N LEU A 219 -3.84 9.10 -40.27
CA LEU A 219 -3.69 9.66 -38.91
C LEU A 219 -2.42 9.16 -38.21
N LEU A 220 -2.02 7.90 -38.43
CA LEU A 220 -0.77 7.35 -37.91
C LEU A 220 0.48 7.96 -38.57
N ASP A 221 0.45 8.17 -39.89
CA ASP A 221 1.54 8.82 -40.63
C ASP A 221 1.66 10.32 -40.27
N GLU A 222 0.54 11.00 -39.94
CA GLU A 222 0.53 12.36 -39.40
C GLU A 222 1.14 12.42 -37.97
N LEU A 223 0.78 11.49 -37.09
CA LEU A 223 1.25 11.47 -35.69
C LEU A 223 2.71 11.00 -35.53
N HIS A 224 3.23 10.16 -36.44
CA HIS A 224 4.54 9.49 -36.26
C HIS A 224 5.57 9.73 -37.39
N GLY A 225 5.15 10.35 -38.49
CA GLY A 225 5.97 10.62 -39.67
C GLY A 225 5.96 9.46 -40.67
N PRO A 226 6.00 9.75 -42.00
CA PRO A 226 5.49 8.82 -43.00
C PRO A 226 6.27 7.51 -43.16
N GLY A 227 5.53 6.40 -43.25
CA GLY A 227 6.06 5.06 -43.50
C GLY A 227 6.77 4.41 -42.32
N ARG A 228 6.43 4.83 -41.08
CA ARG A 228 7.07 4.32 -39.85
C ARG A 228 6.43 3.05 -39.30
N PHE A 229 5.18 2.76 -39.68
CA PHE A 229 4.53 1.46 -39.54
C PHE A 229 4.48 0.75 -40.90
N ASP A 230 4.66 -0.58 -40.89
CA ASP A 230 4.57 -1.45 -42.06
C ASP A 230 3.98 -2.80 -41.62
N PRO A 231 2.67 -3.04 -41.81
CA PRO A 231 2.01 -4.26 -41.34
C PRO A 231 2.48 -5.53 -42.07
N ALA A 232 2.98 -5.41 -43.31
CA ALA A 232 3.55 -6.55 -44.04
C ALA A 232 4.83 -7.07 -43.37
N LYS A 233 5.55 -6.21 -42.64
CA LYS A 233 6.75 -6.56 -41.87
C LYS A 233 6.43 -7.30 -40.57
N ALA A 234 5.30 -6.97 -39.92
CA ALA A 234 4.81 -7.69 -38.74
C ALA A 234 4.30 -9.11 -39.08
N ALA A 235 3.56 -9.25 -40.18
CA ALA A 235 2.99 -10.52 -40.62
C ALA A 235 4.03 -11.58 -41.08
N ALA A 236 5.29 -11.19 -41.29
CA ALA A 236 6.34 -12.08 -41.80
C ALA A 236 7.00 -12.99 -40.74
N ALA A 237 6.78 -12.73 -39.44
CA ALA A 237 7.43 -13.44 -38.33
C ALA A 237 6.84 -14.86 -38.08
N LYS A 238 7.20 -15.82 -38.93
CA LYS A 238 6.70 -17.20 -38.85
C LYS A 238 7.31 -17.98 -37.66
N PRO A 239 6.51 -18.65 -36.82
CA PRO A 239 7.02 -19.32 -35.61
C PRO A 239 7.92 -20.53 -35.96
N ALA A 240 9.07 -20.61 -35.29
CA ALA A 240 9.98 -21.75 -35.35
C ALA A 240 9.53 -22.87 -34.40
N ALA A 241 9.74 -24.14 -34.81
CA ALA A 241 9.45 -25.30 -33.98
C ALA A 241 10.51 -25.50 -32.87
N PRO A 242 10.16 -26.04 -31.70
CA PRO A 242 11.09 -26.17 -30.58
C PRO A 242 12.21 -27.18 -30.86
N ALA A 243 13.45 -26.74 -30.65
CA ALA A 243 14.62 -27.62 -30.51
C ALA A 243 14.62 -28.29 -29.12
N PRO A 244 15.22 -29.48 -28.95
CA PRO A 244 15.24 -30.18 -27.66
C PRO A 244 16.14 -29.47 -26.64
N ALA A 245 15.70 -29.46 -25.38
CA ALA A 245 16.48 -28.91 -24.27
C ALA A 245 17.75 -29.74 -23.97
N PRO A 246 18.88 -29.11 -23.64
CA PRO A 246 20.02 -29.79 -23.04
C PRO A 246 19.72 -30.16 -21.59
N GLU A 247 20.15 -31.35 -21.15
CA GLU A 247 20.02 -31.78 -19.76
C GLU A 247 21.16 -31.23 -18.89
N ASN A 248 20.82 -30.76 -17.68
CA ASN A 248 21.68 -30.68 -16.48
C ASN A 248 23.08 -30.04 -16.64
N ALA A 249 23.16 -28.72 -16.53
CA ALA A 249 24.31 -28.07 -15.90
C ALA A 249 24.08 -27.97 -14.37
N ASN A 250 25.09 -28.29 -13.57
CA ASN A 250 24.95 -28.45 -12.12
C ASN A 250 25.14 -27.11 -11.39
N ILE A 251 24.04 -26.50 -10.93
CA ILE A 251 24.10 -25.30 -10.06
C ILE A 251 24.61 -25.71 -8.67
N GLY A 252 25.88 -25.40 -8.41
CA GLY A 252 26.38 -25.21 -7.04
C GLY A 252 25.97 -23.82 -6.55
N GLY A 253 25.55 -23.71 -5.29
CA GLY A 253 24.93 -22.47 -4.79
C GLY A 253 25.85 -21.26 -4.76
N GLY A 254 25.37 -20.17 -5.38
CA GLY A 254 25.84 -18.79 -5.30
C GLY A 254 24.73 -17.92 -5.88
N ASP A 255 24.35 -16.83 -5.20
CA ASP A 255 23.13 -16.06 -5.50
C ASP A 255 23.39 -14.90 -6.48
N GLU A 256 24.37 -15.08 -7.37
CA GLU A 256 24.89 -14.06 -8.28
C GLU A 256 24.95 -14.65 -9.71
N ILE A 257 24.19 -14.07 -10.64
CA ILE A 257 24.28 -14.36 -12.08
C ILE A 257 25.53 -13.62 -12.62
N THR A 258 26.32 -14.26 -13.47
CA THR A 258 27.52 -13.61 -14.04
C THR A 258 27.15 -12.65 -15.17
N GLU A 259 27.96 -11.61 -15.40
CA GLU A 259 27.74 -10.61 -16.46
C GLU A 259 27.53 -11.27 -17.84
N GLU A 260 28.34 -12.28 -18.19
CA GLU A 260 28.25 -13.03 -19.45
C GLU A 260 26.93 -13.84 -19.58
N GLU A 261 26.37 -14.32 -18.46
CA GLU A 261 25.10 -15.05 -18.41
C GLU A 261 23.90 -14.08 -18.43
N PHE A 262 24.06 -12.89 -17.85
CA PHE A 262 23.09 -11.79 -17.93
C PHE A 262 23.02 -11.17 -19.34
N GLU A 263 24.16 -10.91 -19.99
CA GLU A 263 24.24 -10.48 -21.39
C GLU A 263 23.53 -11.48 -22.32
N ALA A 264 23.79 -12.78 -22.15
CA ALA A 264 23.15 -13.84 -22.93
C ALA A 264 21.61 -13.86 -22.78
N LEU A 265 21.10 -13.56 -21.58
CA LEU A 265 19.66 -13.44 -21.31
C LEU A 265 19.04 -12.18 -21.93
N LEU A 266 19.75 -11.04 -21.93
CA LEU A 266 19.30 -9.80 -22.57
C LEU A 266 19.27 -9.91 -24.11
N ASP A 267 20.30 -10.49 -24.72
CA ASP A 267 20.38 -10.72 -26.17
C ASP A 267 19.27 -11.71 -26.61
N GLN A 268 18.92 -12.69 -25.76
CA GLN A 268 17.80 -13.60 -25.97
C GLN A 268 16.42 -12.91 -25.87
N LEU A 269 16.29 -11.82 -25.10
CA LEU A 269 15.04 -11.10 -24.89
C LEU A 269 14.79 -9.98 -25.93
N HIS A 270 15.84 -9.28 -26.37
CA HIS A 270 15.71 -8.09 -27.22
C HIS A 270 16.27 -8.22 -28.65
N GLY A 271 16.95 -9.33 -28.94
CA GLY A 271 17.64 -9.60 -30.21
C GLY A 271 19.09 -9.07 -30.21
N PRO A 272 20.00 -9.75 -30.91
CA PRO A 272 21.43 -9.62 -30.64
C PRO A 272 22.03 -8.26 -30.98
N GLY A 273 22.85 -7.73 -30.05
CA GLY A 273 23.63 -6.50 -30.24
C GLY A 273 22.79 -5.22 -30.20
N ARG A 274 21.73 -5.22 -29.38
CA ARG A 274 20.80 -4.08 -29.24
C ARG A 274 21.00 -3.22 -27.98
N PHE A 275 22.03 -3.55 -27.19
CA PHE A 275 22.46 -2.83 -26.00
C PHE A 275 23.97 -2.56 -26.12
N ASP A 276 24.41 -1.34 -25.83
CA ASP A 276 25.80 -0.91 -26.03
C ASP A 276 26.28 -0.13 -24.79
N PRO A 277 27.13 -0.72 -23.93
CA PRO A 277 27.40 -0.20 -22.59
C PRO A 277 28.29 1.06 -22.56
N GLU A 278 28.93 1.46 -23.66
CA GLU A 278 29.69 2.72 -23.70
C GLU A 278 28.78 3.98 -23.71
N ALA A 279 27.49 3.85 -24.06
CA ALA A 279 26.55 4.97 -24.11
C ALA A 279 26.18 5.56 -22.73
N ALA A 280 26.44 4.84 -21.63
CA ALA A 280 25.88 5.13 -20.31
C ALA A 280 26.80 5.97 -19.38
N LYS A 281 27.85 6.63 -19.88
CA LYS A 281 28.83 7.36 -19.03
C LYS A 281 29.21 8.75 -19.53
N VAL A 282 28.38 9.75 -19.19
CA VAL A 282 28.77 11.17 -19.10
C VAL A 282 28.14 11.77 -17.84
N GLY A 283 28.96 12.31 -16.93
CA GLY A 283 28.53 12.88 -15.65
C GLY A 283 29.72 13.03 -14.70
N ASP A 284 30.33 14.22 -14.66
CA ASP A 284 31.65 14.46 -14.07
C ASP A 284 31.64 14.62 -12.54
N ALA A 285 32.79 14.40 -11.88
CA ALA A 285 32.95 14.50 -10.43
C ALA A 285 34.26 15.19 -10.00
N PRO A 286 34.23 16.28 -9.20
CA PRO A 286 35.43 17.06 -8.91
C PRO A 286 36.24 16.59 -7.69
N ALA A 287 37.34 15.90 -7.98
CA ALA A 287 38.65 15.99 -7.31
C ALA A 287 38.81 15.62 -5.80
N LYS A 288 40.08 15.39 -5.41
CA LYS A 288 40.50 14.76 -4.15
C LYS A 288 41.79 15.39 -3.64
N ALA A 289 41.93 15.60 -2.33
CA ALA A 289 43.18 16.11 -1.73
C ALA A 289 43.50 15.49 -0.35
N ALA A 290 44.45 14.55 -0.31
CA ALA A 290 45.11 14.07 0.91
C ALA A 290 46.49 13.48 0.57
N PRO A 291 47.60 13.91 1.22
CA PRO A 291 48.93 13.31 1.05
C PRO A 291 49.17 12.11 1.99
N ALA A 292 50.24 11.35 1.78
CA ALA A 292 50.46 10.03 2.39
C ALA A 292 51.86 9.82 3.03
N ALA A 293 51.96 8.82 3.91
CA ALA A 293 53.20 8.22 4.43
C ALA A 293 52.91 6.73 4.83
N THR A 294 53.26 5.73 4.01
CA THR A 294 54.52 4.93 4.04
C THR A 294 54.78 4.08 5.31
N GLN A 295 54.37 2.80 5.25
CA GLN A 295 55.10 1.51 5.51
C GLN A 295 56.40 1.47 6.39
N PRO A 296 56.83 0.29 6.94
CA PRO A 296 56.36 -1.10 6.74
C PRO A 296 56.18 -1.96 8.05
N GLU A 297 55.84 -3.25 7.84
CA GLU A 297 55.82 -4.36 8.82
C GLU A 297 57.25 -4.81 9.28
N PRO A 298 57.43 -5.61 10.37
CA PRO A 298 57.42 -7.09 10.20
C PRO A 298 57.06 -7.99 11.43
N ALA A 299 56.38 -9.12 11.14
CA ALA A 299 56.47 -10.48 11.72
C ALA A 299 57.20 -10.81 13.06
N ALA A 300 56.56 -11.62 13.93
CA ALA A 300 57.16 -12.74 14.72
C ALA A 300 56.12 -13.59 15.51
N GLN A 301 56.53 -14.76 16.05
CA GLN A 301 55.69 -15.76 16.76
C GLN A 301 55.71 -15.65 18.31
N PRO A 302 54.70 -16.22 19.04
CA PRO A 302 54.55 -16.10 20.50
C PRO A 302 55.21 -17.22 21.32
N PRO A 303 55.39 -17.02 22.65
CA PRO A 303 55.56 -18.16 23.58
C PRO A 303 54.91 -18.04 24.98
N LYS A 304 54.13 -19.07 25.36
CA LYS A 304 54.11 -19.77 26.68
C LYS A 304 53.70 -19.03 27.98
N ALA A 305 53.35 -19.71 29.10
CA ALA A 305 52.67 -20.99 29.36
C ALA A 305 52.54 -21.26 30.88
N GLU A 306 51.49 -21.96 31.33
CA GLU A 306 51.42 -22.92 32.47
C GLU A 306 49.99 -23.57 32.42
N ALA A 307 49.74 -24.90 32.34
CA ALA A 307 50.18 -26.10 33.10
C ALA A 307 49.47 -26.18 34.48
N LYS A 308 48.63 -27.17 34.87
CA LYS A 308 48.47 -28.66 34.64
C LYS A 308 47.02 -29.12 35.03
N SER A 309 46.50 -30.34 34.82
CA SER A 309 46.77 -31.50 33.93
C SER A 309 45.68 -32.60 34.05
N GLU A 310 45.53 -33.44 33.02
CA GLU A 310 45.28 -34.91 32.89
C GLU A 310 44.92 -35.84 34.11
N PRO A 311 44.39 -37.11 33.91
CA PRO A 311 44.42 -37.95 32.68
C PRO A 311 43.13 -38.74 32.27
N LYS A 312 43.23 -39.45 31.14
CA LYS A 312 42.31 -40.46 30.53
C LYS A 312 42.97 -41.87 30.51
N PRO A 313 42.22 -42.99 30.50
CA PRO A 313 42.30 -43.96 29.37
C PRO A 313 40.91 -44.54 29.00
N GLU A 314 40.50 -44.78 27.73
CA GLU A 314 41.02 -45.65 26.64
C GLU A 314 40.67 -47.17 26.80
N PRO A 315 40.31 -47.92 25.71
CA PRO A 315 39.49 -49.15 25.79
C PRO A 315 40.20 -50.47 25.39
N ALA A 316 39.49 -51.62 25.49
CA ALA A 316 40.01 -52.94 25.07
C ALA A 316 38.96 -53.93 24.49
N LYS A 317 39.47 -54.92 23.73
CA LYS A 317 38.88 -56.15 23.12
C LYS A 317 40.00 -57.24 23.15
N PRO A 318 39.85 -58.52 22.69
CA PRO A 318 38.69 -59.30 22.19
C PRO A 318 38.54 -60.70 22.86
N ALA A 319 37.61 -61.57 22.41
CA ALA A 319 37.80 -63.03 22.18
C ALA A 319 36.52 -63.76 21.66
N GLU A 320 36.70 -64.96 21.08
CA GLU A 320 35.72 -65.87 20.42
C GLU A 320 35.56 -67.21 21.20
N PRO A 321 34.89 -68.31 20.75
CA PRO A 321 34.15 -68.62 19.48
C PRO A 321 32.65 -68.97 19.76
N ALA A 322 31.80 -69.65 18.95
CA ALA A 322 31.83 -70.44 17.70
C ALA A 322 30.36 -70.48 17.09
N LYS A 323 29.92 -71.21 16.04
CA LYS A 323 30.48 -72.20 15.08
C LYS A 323 29.59 -72.33 13.79
N ALA A 324 30.05 -73.12 12.82
CA ALA A 324 29.42 -73.77 11.64
C ALA A 324 27.87 -73.93 11.54
N ALA A 325 27.22 -74.09 10.36
CA ALA A 325 27.49 -73.89 8.90
C ALA A 325 26.16 -74.24 8.13
N ALA A 326 25.90 -74.06 6.81
CA ALA A 326 26.63 -73.56 5.62
C ALA A 326 25.72 -72.56 4.83
N GLY A 327 25.57 -72.45 3.48
CA GLY A 327 26.01 -73.21 2.29
C GLY A 327 25.58 -72.54 0.94
N LYS A 328 25.65 -73.26 -0.21
CA LYS A 328 25.38 -72.79 -1.61
C LYS A 328 25.28 -74.03 -2.57
N PRO A 329 25.01 -73.96 -3.91
CA PRO A 329 24.48 -72.88 -4.79
C PRO A 329 23.45 -73.31 -5.90
N ALA A 330 23.01 -72.33 -6.74
CA ALA A 330 22.68 -72.42 -8.19
C ALA A 330 21.39 -73.14 -8.71
N ALA A 331 21.10 -72.95 -10.02
CA ALA A 331 19.90 -73.33 -10.83
C ALA A 331 20.37 -73.85 -12.24
N PRO A 332 19.54 -74.08 -13.32
CA PRO A 332 18.09 -73.92 -13.54
C PRO A 332 17.36 -75.03 -14.41
N LYS A 333 16.07 -74.79 -14.78
CA LYS A 333 15.25 -75.42 -15.89
C LYS A 333 14.77 -76.89 -15.73
N ALA A 334 13.63 -77.35 -16.29
CA ALA A 334 12.49 -76.74 -17.02
C ALA A 334 11.22 -77.66 -17.06
N GLU A 335 10.07 -77.12 -17.53
CA GLU A 335 8.83 -77.79 -18.02
C GLU A 335 7.94 -78.60 -17.04
N SER A 336 6.59 -78.67 -17.14
CA SER A 336 5.60 -77.92 -17.96
C SER A 336 4.15 -77.98 -17.39
N ALA A 337 3.36 -76.90 -17.62
CA ALA A 337 1.89 -76.77 -17.83
C ALA A 337 0.85 -77.71 -17.13
N PRO A 338 -0.33 -77.21 -16.67
CA PRO A 338 -1.32 -76.53 -17.51
C PRO A 338 -1.90 -75.19 -16.96
N ALA A 339 -2.75 -74.54 -17.76
CA ALA A 339 -3.19 -73.14 -17.58
C ALA A 339 -4.63 -72.97 -17.09
N PRO A 340 -5.00 -71.75 -16.61
CA PRO A 340 -6.34 -71.20 -16.73
C PRO A 340 -6.39 -69.93 -17.63
N ALA A 341 -7.61 -69.44 -17.89
CA ALA A 341 -7.90 -68.48 -18.96
C ALA A 341 -7.78 -66.98 -18.58
N LYS A 342 -7.95 -66.13 -19.60
CA LYS A 342 -7.94 -64.65 -19.55
C LYS A 342 -8.85 -64.07 -18.45
N LYS A 343 -8.39 -62.99 -17.79
CA LYS A 343 -9.24 -62.05 -17.04
C LYS A 343 -9.33 -60.68 -17.76
N PRO A 344 -10.33 -59.83 -17.44
CA PRO A 344 -10.64 -58.62 -18.22
C PRO A 344 -9.65 -57.48 -18.02
N ALA A 345 -9.75 -56.46 -18.88
CA ALA A 345 -9.06 -55.19 -18.71
C ALA A 345 -9.55 -54.46 -17.44
N ALA A 346 -8.63 -53.83 -16.71
CA ALA A 346 -8.96 -52.90 -15.64
C ALA A 346 -9.50 -51.57 -16.21
N PRO A 347 -10.27 -50.78 -15.44
CA PRO A 347 -10.75 -49.47 -15.88
C PRO A 347 -9.60 -48.52 -16.23
N LYS A 348 -9.84 -47.60 -17.17
CA LYS A 348 -8.93 -46.46 -17.37
C LYS A 348 -8.87 -45.65 -16.06
N ALA A 349 -7.67 -45.22 -15.68
CA ALA A 349 -7.52 -44.17 -14.67
C ALA A 349 -8.28 -42.91 -15.12
N PRO A 350 -8.83 -42.11 -14.19
CA PRO A 350 -9.42 -40.82 -14.54
C PRO A 350 -8.39 -39.94 -15.25
N PRO A 351 -8.82 -39.03 -16.15
CA PRO A 351 -7.91 -38.05 -16.73
C PRO A 351 -7.27 -37.23 -15.61
N LYS A 352 -5.97 -36.97 -15.72
CA LYS A 352 -5.35 -35.92 -14.91
C LYS A 352 -6.07 -34.60 -15.24
N PRO A 353 -6.36 -33.72 -14.27
CA PRO A 353 -6.79 -32.37 -14.58
C PRO A 353 -5.75 -31.71 -15.50
N SER A 354 -6.22 -30.91 -16.45
CA SER A 354 -5.37 -30.00 -17.23
C SER A 354 -4.58 -29.14 -16.26
N GLY A 355 -3.26 -29.06 -16.45
CA GLY A 355 -2.40 -28.24 -15.59
C GLY A 355 -2.80 -26.78 -15.70
N GLU A 356 -3.37 -26.23 -14.63
CA GLU A 356 -3.69 -24.81 -14.52
C GLU A 356 -2.39 -24.01 -14.60
N THR A 357 -2.31 -23.11 -15.58
CA THR A 357 -1.19 -22.19 -15.79
C THR A 357 -1.21 -21.10 -14.72
N SER A 358 -0.87 -21.49 -13.49
CA SER A 358 -0.74 -20.63 -12.33
C SER A 358 0.52 -19.76 -12.45
N VAL A 359 0.31 -18.47 -12.66
CA VAL A 359 1.38 -17.46 -12.61
C VAL A 359 1.64 -17.12 -11.14
N ARG A 360 2.91 -17.12 -10.72
CA ARG A 360 3.29 -16.60 -9.40
C ARG A 360 3.47 -15.10 -9.50
N VAL A 361 2.70 -14.36 -8.70
CA VAL A 361 2.79 -12.91 -8.56
C VAL A 361 3.38 -12.60 -7.19
N ASP A 362 4.18 -11.55 -7.10
CA ASP A 362 4.71 -11.07 -5.81
C ASP A 362 3.61 -10.38 -4.99
N THR A 363 3.58 -10.57 -3.67
CA THR A 363 2.56 -9.97 -2.81
C THR A 363 2.62 -8.45 -2.83
N GLN A 364 3.81 -7.84 -2.84
CA GLN A 364 3.95 -6.37 -2.85
C GLN A 364 3.33 -5.74 -4.11
N ARG A 365 3.31 -6.46 -5.24
CA ARG A 365 2.65 -6.00 -6.46
C ARG A 365 1.13 -6.06 -6.37
N LEU A 366 0.57 -7.05 -5.67
CA LEU A 366 -0.86 -7.10 -5.38
C LEU A 366 -1.26 -6.03 -4.36
N ASP A 367 -0.39 -5.72 -3.41
CA ASP A 367 -0.56 -4.59 -2.47
C ASP A 367 -0.55 -3.23 -3.23
N GLN A 368 0.40 -3.03 -4.15
CA GLN A 368 0.44 -1.82 -5.00
C GLN A 368 -0.80 -1.66 -5.89
N ILE A 369 -1.25 -2.73 -6.55
CA ILE A 369 -2.45 -2.69 -7.40
C ILE A 369 -3.70 -2.38 -6.56
N MET A 370 -3.80 -2.91 -5.33
CA MET A 370 -4.89 -2.59 -4.40
C MET A 370 -4.92 -1.11 -4.02
N ASN A 371 -3.77 -0.51 -3.72
CA ASN A 371 -3.69 0.93 -3.40
C ASN A 371 -4.11 1.79 -4.60
N MET A 372 -3.63 1.47 -5.80
CA MET A 372 -4.03 2.16 -7.04
C MET A 372 -5.53 2.01 -7.36
N VAL A 373 -6.14 0.87 -7.02
CA VAL A 373 -7.60 0.68 -7.13
C VAL A 373 -8.35 1.47 -6.07
N GLY A 374 -7.79 1.63 -4.87
CA GLY A 374 -8.32 2.54 -3.84
C GLY A 374 -8.31 4.00 -4.32
N GLU A 375 -7.19 4.48 -4.85
CA GLU A 375 -7.08 5.81 -5.47
C GLU A 375 -8.09 5.99 -6.62
N LEU A 376 -8.27 4.98 -7.48
CA LEU A 376 -9.27 5.01 -8.55
C LEU A 376 -10.70 5.06 -8.00
N VAL A 377 -11.00 4.36 -6.90
CA VAL A 377 -12.30 4.42 -6.20
C VAL A 377 -12.54 5.81 -5.60
N LEU A 378 -11.52 6.47 -5.05
CA LEU A 378 -11.63 7.85 -4.56
C LEU A 378 -11.88 8.83 -5.72
N VAL A 379 -11.17 8.70 -6.84
CA VAL A 379 -11.38 9.51 -8.06
C VAL A 379 -12.78 9.29 -8.63
N ARG A 380 -13.26 8.04 -8.68
CA ARG A 380 -14.64 7.67 -9.05
C ARG A 380 -15.66 8.36 -8.16
N ASN A 381 -15.51 8.25 -6.83
CA ASN A 381 -16.45 8.86 -5.88
C ASN A 381 -16.51 10.39 -6.06
N ARG A 382 -15.35 11.04 -6.26
CA ARG A 382 -15.25 12.47 -6.57
C ARG A 382 -15.92 12.85 -7.90
N LEU A 383 -15.79 12.04 -8.94
CA LEU A 383 -16.48 12.23 -10.23
C LEU A 383 -18.00 12.07 -10.09
N SER A 384 -18.46 11.11 -9.29
CA SER A 384 -19.89 10.89 -9.02
C SER A 384 -20.52 12.07 -8.26
N LEU A 385 -19.78 12.67 -7.32
CA LEU A 385 -20.21 13.87 -6.58
C LEU A 385 -20.20 15.13 -7.47
N LEU A 386 -19.21 15.29 -8.37
CA LEU A 386 -19.22 16.34 -9.41
C LEU A 386 -20.39 16.18 -10.40
N LYS A 387 -20.72 14.94 -10.77
CA LYS A 387 -21.93 14.61 -11.55
C LYS A 387 -23.24 15.00 -10.83
N ALA A 388 -23.26 15.07 -9.50
CA ALA A 388 -24.44 15.53 -8.76
C ALA A 388 -24.65 17.06 -8.88
N THR A 389 -23.59 17.84 -9.12
CA THR A 389 -23.68 19.29 -9.33
C THR A 389 -23.79 19.69 -10.81
N MET A 390 -23.25 18.86 -11.72
CA MET A 390 -23.38 19.04 -13.17
C MET A 390 -24.62 18.32 -13.72
N ALA A 391 -25.64 19.09 -14.11
CA ALA A 391 -26.90 18.59 -14.69
C ALA A 391 -26.77 18.11 -16.15
N ASP A 392 -25.75 17.30 -16.43
CA ASP A 392 -25.40 16.76 -17.75
C ASP A 392 -25.71 15.25 -17.82
N GLU A 393 -26.60 14.87 -18.72
CA GLU A 393 -27.07 13.49 -18.89
C GLU A 393 -26.03 12.60 -19.60
N GLU A 394 -25.15 13.16 -20.44
CA GLU A 394 -24.10 12.42 -21.13
C GLU A 394 -22.94 12.10 -20.17
N LEU A 395 -22.47 13.11 -19.42
CA LEU A 395 -21.50 12.93 -18.33
C LEU A 395 -22.03 11.94 -17.27
N SER A 396 -23.31 12.04 -16.93
CA SER A 396 -23.98 11.13 -15.99
C SER A 396 -23.86 9.66 -16.43
N ASN A 397 -24.04 9.37 -17.72
CA ASN A 397 -23.91 8.03 -18.30
C ASN A 397 -22.44 7.57 -18.37
N VAL A 398 -21.50 8.44 -18.74
CA VAL A 398 -20.06 8.11 -18.78
C VAL A 398 -19.54 7.74 -17.39
N VAL A 399 -19.85 8.53 -16.36
CA VAL A 399 -19.47 8.23 -14.97
C VAL A 399 -20.15 6.95 -14.47
N GLY A 400 -21.43 6.71 -14.81
CA GLY A 400 -22.12 5.47 -14.45
C GLY A 400 -21.48 4.20 -15.04
N ASN A 401 -20.91 4.29 -16.25
CA ASN A 401 -20.14 3.20 -16.84
C ASN A 401 -18.78 3.02 -16.14
N LEU A 402 -18.11 4.11 -15.76
CA LEU A 402 -16.88 4.07 -14.96
C LEU A 402 -17.13 3.46 -13.57
N ASP A 403 -18.28 3.73 -12.96
CA ASP A 403 -18.66 3.17 -11.65
C ASP A 403 -18.70 1.63 -11.69
N VAL A 404 -19.34 1.06 -12.71
CA VAL A 404 -19.43 -0.40 -12.91
C VAL A 404 -18.04 -0.99 -13.18
N VAL A 405 -17.28 -0.45 -14.14
CA VAL A 405 -15.95 -0.97 -14.51
C VAL A 405 -14.97 -0.91 -13.34
N THR A 406 -15.00 0.16 -12.54
CA THR A 406 -14.15 0.30 -11.35
C THR A 406 -14.53 -0.72 -10.27
N SER A 407 -15.83 -0.97 -10.09
CA SER A 407 -16.32 -1.94 -9.10
C SER A 407 -15.99 -3.39 -9.51
N ASP A 408 -16.14 -3.73 -10.79
CA ASP A 408 -15.72 -5.03 -11.33
C ASP A 408 -14.20 -5.23 -11.21
N LEU A 409 -13.40 -4.18 -11.46
CA LEU A 409 -11.95 -4.20 -11.27
C LEU A 409 -11.57 -4.42 -9.80
N GLN A 410 -12.22 -3.71 -8.87
CA GLN A 410 -12.01 -3.89 -7.43
C GLN A 410 -12.33 -5.32 -6.99
N LEU A 411 -13.48 -5.86 -7.39
CA LEU A 411 -13.87 -7.24 -7.10
C LEU A 411 -12.92 -8.27 -7.73
N ALA A 412 -12.39 -8.00 -8.93
CA ALA A 412 -11.40 -8.86 -9.58
C ALA A 412 -10.05 -8.84 -8.85
N VAL A 413 -9.55 -7.67 -8.47
CA VAL A 413 -8.27 -7.54 -7.73
C VAL A 413 -8.38 -8.20 -6.35
N MET A 414 -9.45 -7.93 -5.59
CA MET A 414 -9.75 -8.62 -4.32
C MET A 414 -9.69 -10.15 -4.48
N LYS A 415 -10.33 -10.71 -5.51
CA LYS A 415 -10.32 -12.16 -5.79
C LYS A 415 -8.93 -12.72 -6.14
N THR A 416 -8.01 -11.92 -6.69
CA THR A 416 -6.61 -12.37 -6.90
C THR A 416 -5.74 -12.33 -5.64
N ARG A 417 -6.18 -11.60 -4.60
CA ARG A 417 -5.51 -11.45 -3.31
C ARG A 417 -5.95 -12.48 -2.26
N MET A 418 -7.17 -13.01 -2.39
CA MET A 418 -7.77 -13.97 -1.46
C MET A 418 -6.96 -15.27 -1.30
N GLN A 419 -7.05 -15.87 -0.10
CA GLN A 419 -6.37 -17.10 0.29
C GLN A 419 -7.26 -17.97 1.19
N PRO A 420 -7.17 -19.31 1.13
CA PRO A 420 -7.94 -20.18 2.00
C PRO A 420 -7.60 -20.01 3.49
N ILE A 421 -8.63 -19.82 4.32
CA ILE A 421 -8.52 -19.62 5.78
C ILE A 421 -7.84 -20.80 6.52
N LYS A 422 -7.73 -21.96 5.85
CA LYS A 422 -6.93 -23.15 6.19
C LYS A 422 -5.59 -22.86 6.88
N LYS A 423 -4.88 -21.80 6.47
CA LYS A 423 -3.58 -21.39 7.07
C LYS A 423 -3.70 -20.98 8.55
N VAL A 424 -4.79 -20.32 8.92
CA VAL A 424 -5.13 -19.93 10.29
C VAL A 424 -5.73 -21.13 11.02
N PHE A 425 -6.71 -21.80 10.39
CA PHE A 425 -7.41 -22.94 10.99
C PHE A 425 -6.45 -24.07 11.40
N GLY A 426 -5.43 -24.36 10.59
CA GLY A 426 -4.38 -25.34 10.91
C GLY A 426 -3.57 -25.09 12.18
N ARG A 427 -3.63 -23.88 12.77
CA ARG A 427 -2.98 -23.55 14.06
C ARG A 427 -3.79 -24.04 15.26
N PHE A 428 -5.13 -23.92 15.23
CA PHE A 428 -5.99 -24.18 16.40
C PHE A 428 -5.93 -25.61 16.95
N PRO A 429 -5.86 -26.70 16.15
CA PRO A 429 -5.77 -28.08 16.66
C PRO A 429 -4.55 -28.36 17.56
N ARG A 430 -3.52 -27.51 17.53
CA ARG A 430 -2.42 -27.54 18.49
C ARG A 430 -2.75 -26.72 19.74
N VAL A 431 -3.17 -25.46 19.56
CA VAL A 431 -3.52 -24.54 20.65
C VAL A 431 -4.57 -25.15 21.57
N VAL A 432 -5.70 -25.62 21.04
CA VAL A 432 -6.79 -26.24 21.81
C VAL A 432 -6.32 -27.48 22.56
N ARG A 433 -5.47 -28.32 21.95
CA ARG A 433 -4.93 -29.53 22.58
C ARG A 433 -4.01 -29.21 23.76
N ASP A 434 -3.17 -28.20 23.62
CA ASP A 434 -2.21 -27.82 24.66
C ASP A 434 -2.91 -27.03 25.79
N LEU A 435 -3.90 -26.19 25.49
CA LEU A 435 -4.80 -25.59 26.49
C LEU A 435 -5.60 -26.64 27.27
N ALA A 436 -6.27 -27.57 26.57
CA ALA A 436 -7.06 -28.64 27.19
C ALA A 436 -6.21 -29.50 28.15
N ARG A 437 -4.96 -29.79 27.79
CA ARG A 437 -3.99 -30.47 28.66
C ARG A 437 -3.63 -29.66 29.91
N ASN A 438 -3.33 -28.37 29.75
CA ASN A 438 -2.95 -27.50 30.86
C ASN A 438 -4.10 -27.34 31.87
N LEU A 439 -5.33 -27.16 31.36
CA LEU A 439 -6.55 -26.99 32.16
C LEU A 439 -7.18 -28.32 32.60
N LYS A 440 -6.64 -29.46 32.17
CA LYS A 440 -7.16 -30.83 32.42
C LYS A 440 -8.61 -31.04 31.94
N LYS A 441 -9.00 -30.31 30.89
CA LYS A 441 -10.31 -30.44 30.23
C LYS A 441 -10.21 -31.44 29.08
N GLU A 442 -11.32 -32.09 28.75
CA GLU A 442 -11.43 -32.94 27.57
C GLU A 442 -12.24 -32.17 26.51
N VAL A 443 -11.60 -31.83 25.38
CA VAL A 443 -12.22 -31.05 24.29
C VAL A 443 -12.09 -31.81 22.97
N ASP A 444 -13.09 -31.69 22.10
CA ASP A 444 -13.02 -32.00 20.66
C ASP A 444 -13.18 -30.71 19.85
N LEU A 445 -12.43 -30.61 18.75
CA LEU A 445 -12.41 -29.45 17.87
C LEU A 445 -12.89 -29.87 16.49
N GLU A 446 -14.02 -29.32 16.05
CA GLU A 446 -14.55 -29.48 14.70
C GLU A 446 -14.30 -28.21 13.89
N MET A 447 -14.00 -28.37 12.61
CA MET A 447 -13.66 -27.25 11.70
C MET A 447 -14.38 -27.46 10.37
N HIS A 448 -15.08 -26.42 9.91
CA HIS A 448 -15.84 -26.40 8.66
C HIS A 448 -15.46 -25.15 7.83
N GLY A 449 -15.51 -25.26 6.50
CA GLY A 449 -15.12 -24.14 5.63
C GLY A 449 -13.63 -23.82 5.64
N GLU A 450 -12.75 -24.78 5.95
CA GLU A 450 -11.29 -24.55 5.88
C GLU A 450 -10.83 -23.99 4.52
N ASP A 451 -11.52 -24.41 3.45
CA ASP A 451 -11.21 -24.03 2.07
C ASP A 451 -12.01 -22.79 1.62
N THR A 452 -12.62 -22.03 2.55
CA THR A 452 -13.20 -20.71 2.27
C THR A 452 -12.08 -19.68 2.08
N ASP A 453 -12.13 -18.99 0.95
CA ASP A 453 -11.22 -17.91 0.58
C ASP A 453 -11.56 -16.60 1.30
N LEU A 454 -10.53 -15.92 1.80
CA LEU A 454 -10.60 -14.68 2.59
C LEU A 454 -9.40 -13.77 2.22
N ASP A 455 -9.51 -12.45 2.36
CA ASP A 455 -8.38 -11.55 2.05
C ASP A 455 -7.11 -11.88 2.88
N LYS A 456 -5.92 -11.72 2.28
CA LYS A 456 -4.63 -11.96 2.93
C LYS A 456 -4.47 -11.17 4.24
N ASN A 457 -4.74 -9.87 4.25
CA ASN A 457 -4.53 -9.04 5.45
C ASN A 457 -5.57 -9.39 6.51
N LEU A 458 -6.81 -9.64 6.10
CA LEU A 458 -7.87 -10.08 7.00
C LEU A 458 -7.58 -11.47 7.61
N VAL A 459 -6.99 -12.40 6.85
CA VAL A 459 -6.46 -13.69 7.33
C VAL A 459 -5.32 -13.52 8.32
N GLU A 460 -4.42 -12.54 8.10
CA GLU A 460 -3.29 -12.28 8.99
C GLU A 460 -3.73 -11.56 10.29
N ALA A 461 -4.62 -10.56 10.19
CA ALA A 461 -5.15 -9.79 11.31
C ALA A 461 -6.11 -10.58 12.21
N LEU A 462 -7.00 -11.41 11.66
CA LEU A 462 -7.95 -12.22 12.46
C LEU A 462 -7.29 -13.39 13.19
N ALA A 463 -6.04 -13.76 12.85
CA ALA A 463 -5.39 -14.94 13.39
C ALA A 463 -5.31 -14.93 14.93
N ASP A 464 -4.88 -13.82 15.53
CA ASP A 464 -4.70 -13.71 16.98
C ASP A 464 -6.01 -13.39 17.75
N PRO A 465 -6.91 -12.53 17.26
CA PRO A 465 -8.28 -12.42 17.79
C PRO A 465 -9.02 -13.77 17.81
N MET A 466 -8.94 -14.58 16.75
CA MET A 466 -9.54 -15.93 16.76
C MET A 466 -8.84 -16.87 17.76
N VAL A 467 -7.51 -16.79 17.93
CA VAL A 467 -6.81 -17.53 19.01
C VAL A 467 -7.32 -17.12 20.39
N HIS A 468 -7.64 -15.84 20.60
CA HIS A 468 -8.19 -15.34 21.86
C HIS A 468 -9.64 -15.84 22.08
N LEU A 469 -10.51 -15.77 21.07
CA LEU A 469 -11.88 -16.30 21.16
C LEU A 469 -11.91 -17.81 21.44
N VAL A 470 -11.09 -18.58 20.72
CA VAL A 470 -10.93 -20.04 20.94
C VAL A 470 -10.34 -20.35 22.32
N ARG A 471 -9.43 -19.51 22.84
CA ARG A 471 -8.95 -19.62 24.22
C ARG A 471 -10.08 -19.39 25.22
N ASN A 472 -10.92 -18.38 25.02
CA ASN A 472 -11.98 -18.02 25.96
C ASN A 472 -13.08 -19.09 25.98
N ALA A 473 -13.42 -19.67 24.83
CA ALA A 473 -14.27 -20.87 24.74
C ALA A 473 -13.68 -22.05 25.54
N VAL A 474 -12.39 -22.35 25.38
CA VAL A 474 -11.75 -23.50 26.07
C VAL A 474 -11.50 -23.25 27.56
N ASP A 475 -11.23 -22.01 27.99
CA ASP A 475 -10.88 -21.69 29.39
C ASP A 475 -12.10 -21.31 30.24
N HIS A 476 -13.05 -20.56 29.67
CA HIS A 476 -14.22 -20.03 30.42
C HIS A 476 -15.56 -20.65 29.98
N GLY A 477 -15.72 -20.99 28.69
CA GLY A 477 -16.92 -21.66 28.16
C GLY A 477 -17.02 -23.13 28.61
N ILE A 478 -16.07 -23.97 28.20
CA ILE A 478 -16.07 -25.41 28.49
C ILE A 478 -15.79 -25.68 29.98
N GLU A 479 -16.79 -26.22 30.69
CA GLU A 479 -16.69 -26.71 32.07
C GLU A 479 -15.75 -27.93 32.21
N THR A 480 -15.32 -28.28 33.44
CA THR A 480 -14.47 -29.48 33.62
C THR A 480 -15.27 -30.79 33.43
N PRO A 481 -14.62 -31.93 33.09
CA PRO A 481 -15.34 -33.17 32.77
C PRO A 481 -16.30 -33.67 33.86
N GLU A 482 -15.94 -33.49 35.13
CA GLU A 482 -16.77 -33.88 36.29
C GLU A 482 -18.02 -32.98 36.44
N GLU A 483 -17.92 -31.72 36.03
CA GLU A 483 -19.00 -30.75 36.09
C GLU A 483 -19.97 -30.94 34.92
N ARG A 484 -19.44 -31.25 33.74
CA ARG A 484 -20.24 -31.63 32.56
C ARG A 484 -21.05 -32.90 32.81
N GLU A 485 -20.43 -33.93 33.40
CA GLU A 485 -21.14 -35.14 33.83
C GLU A 485 -22.22 -34.85 34.88
N ARG A 486 -21.95 -33.95 35.85
CA ARG A 486 -22.93 -33.47 36.84
C ARG A 486 -24.09 -32.69 36.22
N ALA A 487 -23.84 -31.94 35.13
CA ALA A 487 -24.84 -31.23 34.35
C ALA A 487 -25.59 -32.10 33.32
N GLY A 488 -25.20 -33.38 33.17
CA GLY A 488 -25.77 -34.29 32.17
C GLY A 488 -25.29 -34.05 30.73
N LYS A 489 -24.25 -33.22 30.54
CA LYS A 489 -23.61 -32.94 29.25
C LYS A 489 -22.61 -34.06 28.87
N PRO A 490 -22.23 -34.19 27.58
CA PRO A 490 -21.13 -35.08 27.19
C PRO A 490 -19.83 -34.73 27.92
N ARG A 491 -19.11 -35.75 28.39
CA ARG A 491 -17.85 -35.60 29.16
C ARG A 491 -16.80 -34.74 28.44
N ARG A 492 -16.68 -34.90 27.12
CA ARG A 492 -15.87 -34.05 26.25
C ARG A 492 -16.68 -32.82 25.85
N GLY A 493 -16.11 -31.63 26.00
CA GLY A 493 -16.62 -30.40 25.41
C GLY A 493 -16.42 -30.36 23.91
N LYS A 494 -17.32 -29.72 23.19
CA LYS A 494 -17.24 -29.50 21.75
C LYS A 494 -17.04 -28.01 21.46
N VAL A 495 -16.03 -27.71 20.65
CA VAL A 495 -15.81 -26.39 20.05
C VAL A 495 -15.85 -26.54 18.54
N VAL A 496 -16.64 -25.70 17.87
CA VAL A 496 -16.79 -25.67 16.41
C VAL A 496 -16.27 -24.35 15.88
N LEU A 497 -15.44 -24.40 14.85
CA LEU A 497 -15.17 -23.24 14.00
C LEU A 497 -15.79 -23.48 12.63
N SER A 498 -16.53 -22.52 12.11
CA SER A 498 -17.00 -22.54 10.72
C SER A 498 -16.67 -21.23 10.02
N ALA A 499 -16.31 -21.36 8.74
CA ALA A 499 -16.31 -20.27 7.78
C ALA A 499 -17.35 -20.57 6.69
N ALA A 500 -18.07 -19.55 6.24
CA ALA A 500 -18.98 -19.62 5.11
C ALA A 500 -19.01 -18.27 4.39
N GLN A 501 -19.22 -18.29 3.07
CA GLN A 501 -19.49 -17.07 2.31
C GLN A 501 -21.01 -16.86 2.22
N GLU A 502 -21.48 -15.67 2.60
CA GLU A 502 -22.90 -15.31 2.64
C GLU A 502 -23.08 -13.99 1.89
N GLY A 503 -23.32 -14.09 0.58
CA GLY A 503 -23.27 -12.94 -0.33
C GLY A 503 -21.84 -12.41 -0.46
N ASP A 504 -21.69 -11.11 -0.28
CA ASP A 504 -20.40 -10.41 -0.33
C ASP A 504 -19.67 -10.40 1.03
N HIS A 505 -20.28 -10.96 2.08
CA HIS A 505 -19.69 -11.11 3.41
C HIS A 505 -19.21 -12.56 3.67
N ILE A 506 -18.30 -12.71 4.65
CA ILE A 506 -17.81 -14.02 5.10
C ILE A 506 -18.17 -14.19 6.57
N LEU A 507 -19.09 -15.13 6.83
CA LEU A 507 -19.54 -15.50 8.16
C LEU A 507 -18.51 -16.42 8.82
N LEU A 508 -17.90 -15.94 9.90
CA LEU A 508 -17.02 -16.72 10.77
C LEU A 508 -17.74 -16.99 12.09
N CYS A 509 -18.06 -18.26 12.36
CA CYS A 509 -18.69 -18.66 13.64
C CYS A 509 -17.71 -19.44 14.51
N ILE A 510 -17.77 -19.19 15.82
CA ILE A 510 -17.08 -19.95 16.86
C ILE A 510 -18.14 -20.34 17.89
N GLU A 511 -18.46 -21.62 17.98
CA GLU A 511 -19.49 -22.15 18.88
C GLU A 511 -18.86 -23.09 19.92
N ASP A 512 -19.31 -23.03 21.17
CA ASP A 512 -18.95 -23.99 22.21
C ASP A 512 -20.18 -24.53 22.97
N ASP A 513 -20.11 -25.80 23.40
CA ASP A 513 -21.20 -26.46 24.16
C ASP A 513 -21.03 -26.32 25.69
N GLY A 514 -20.35 -25.25 26.13
CA GLY A 514 -20.00 -24.94 27.49
C GLY A 514 -21.16 -24.42 28.34
N LYS A 515 -20.86 -23.61 29.36
CA LYS A 515 -21.86 -23.06 30.28
C LYS A 515 -22.58 -21.80 29.77
N GLY A 516 -22.06 -21.16 28.71
CA GLY A 516 -22.52 -19.85 28.25
C GLY A 516 -21.93 -18.68 29.05
N MET A 517 -22.46 -17.48 28.82
CA MET A 517 -22.16 -16.27 29.58
C MET A 517 -23.26 -16.04 30.64
N ASP A 518 -22.85 -15.61 31.83
CA ASP A 518 -23.69 -15.27 33.00
C ASP A 518 -24.00 -13.75 33.03
#